data_AF-A0A6V7TL49-F1
#
_entry.id   AF-A0A6V7TL49-F1
#
_cell.length_a   1.000
_cell.length_b   1.000
_cell.length_c   1.000
_cell.angle_alpha   90.00
_cell.angle_beta   90.00
_cell.angle_gamma   90.00
#
_symmetry.space_group_name_H-M   'P 1'
#
loop_
_entity.id
_entity.type
_entity.pdbx_description
1 polymer ?
#
loop_
_entity_poly.entity_id
_entity_poly.type
_entity_poly.pdbx_seq_one_letter_code
_entity_poly.pdbx_strand_id
1 'polypeptide(L)'
;MKKLEGFPKLCSVAKILHSIPATSVSSERLFSTATRLYADKCRSRLSAERAEQILLIKSSLKNLKLAPEVDISISDEDDEKQC
;
A
#
# COMPACT_ATOMS: atom_id res chain seq x y z
N MET A 1 -8.88 23.74 -12.32
CA MET A 1 -8.22 23.72 -10.99
C MET A 1 -7.78 25.14 -10.65
N LYS A 2 -8.31 25.75 -9.57
CA LYS A 2 -7.99 27.13 -9.19
C LYS A 2 -6.53 27.21 -8.69
N LYS A 3 -5.81 28.21 -9.19
CA LYS A 3 -4.39 28.47 -8.95
C LYS A 3 -4.14 28.74 -7.45
N LEU A 4 -3.16 28.05 -6.86
CA LEU A 4 -2.76 28.14 -5.45
C LEU A 4 -2.02 29.45 -5.12
N GLU A 5 -2.54 30.60 -5.52
CA GLU A 5 -1.78 31.87 -5.47
C GLU A 5 -1.99 32.71 -4.21
N GLY A 6 -2.99 32.40 -3.38
CA GLY A 6 -3.28 33.19 -2.18
C GLY A 6 -2.34 32.91 -1.00
N PHE A 7 -1.98 31.64 -0.77
CA PHE A 7 -1.27 31.22 0.44
C PHE A 7 -0.29 30.05 0.17
N PRO A 8 0.90 30.32 -0.39
CA PRO A 8 1.84 29.25 -0.79
C PRO A 8 2.33 28.41 0.40
N LYS A 9 2.60 29.04 1.56
CA LYS A 9 3.03 28.34 2.79
C LYS A 9 1.91 27.52 3.42
N LEU A 10 0.68 28.03 3.42
CA LEU A 10 -0.48 27.27 3.91
C LEU A 10 -0.75 26.07 3.01
N CYS A 11 -0.62 26.25 1.69
CA CYS A 11 -0.78 25.17 0.74
C CYS A 11 0.22 24.03 0.97
N SER A 12 1.50 24.33 1.23
CA SER A 12 2.48 23.27 1.50
C SER A 12 2.14 22.49 2.76
N VAL A 13 1.70 23.18 3.82
CA VAL A 13 1.30 22.53 5.08
C VAL A 13 0.02 21.72 4.91
N ALA A 14 -0.98 22.27 4.22
CA ALA A 14 -2.25 21.60 3.97
C ALA A 14 -2.05 20.30 3.16
N LYS A 15 -1.14 20.30 2.17
CA LYS A 15 -0.78 19.08 1.42
C LYS A 15 -0.23 18.00 2.33
N ILE A 16 0.70 18.34 3.24
CA ILE A 16 1.27 17.38 4.19
C ILE A 16 0.18 16.86 5.12
N LEU A 17 -0.60 17.76 5.74
CA LEU A 17 -1.63 17.39 6.69
C LEU A 17 -2.69 16.46 6.08
N HIS A 18 -3.16 16.78 4.88
CA HIS A 18 -4.16 15.94 4.18
C HIS A 18 -3.58 14.66 3.56
N SER A 19 -2.26 14.53 3.48
CA SER A 19 -1.62 13.28 3.06
C SER A 19 -1.53 12.24 4.19
N ILE A 20 -1.70 12.67 5.45
CA ILE A 20 -1.68 11.77 6.60
C ILE A 20 -3.02 10.99 6.63
N PRO A 21 -2.99 9.64 6.55
CA PRO A 21 -4.20 8.85 6.66
C PRO A 21 -4.86 9.05 8.02
N ALA A 22 -6.18 9.21 8.04
CA ALA A 22 -6.94 9.34 9.29
C ALA A 22 -7.05 8.02 10.08
N THR A 23 -6.74 6.89 9.45
CA THR A 23 -6.91 5.54 10.04
C THR A 23 -5.75 4.60 9.68
N SER A 24 -5.51 3.62 10.56
CA SER A 24 -4.53 2.53 10.38
C SER A 24 -5.01 1.39 9.49
N VAL A 25 -6.26 1.42 9.03
CA VAL A 25 -6.94 0.33 8.31
C VAL A 25 -6.17 -0.14 7.06
N SER A 26 -5.53 0.79 6.35
CA SER A 26 -4.73 0.47 5.16
C SER A 26 -3.51 -0.42 5.51
N SER A 27 -2.83 -0.10 6.60
CA SER A 27 -1.69 -0.87 7.11
C SER A 27 -2.14 -2.22 7.68
N GLU A 28 -3.25 -2.25 8.41
CA GLU A 28 -3.82 -3.49 8.96
C GLU A 28 -4.19 -4.48 7.86
N ARG A 29 -4.80 -4.02 6.76
CA ARG A 29 -5.11 -4.88 5.61
C ARG A 29 -3.83 -5.42 4.96
N LEU A 30 -2.78 -4.58 4.85
CA LEU A 30 -1.48 -5.02 4.33
C LEU A 30 -0.89 -6.13 5.21
N PHE A 31 -0.84 -5.92 6.53
CA PHE A 31 -0.29 -6.89 7.47
C PHE A 31 -1.12 -8.18 7.58
N SER A 32 -2.45 -8.07 7.50
CA SER A 32 -3.34 -9.25 7.44
C SER A 32 -2.97 -10.15 6.26
N THR A 33 -2.80 -9.60 5.06
CA THR A 33 -2.34 -10.38 3.88
C THR A 33 -0.91 -10.89 4.02
N ALA A 34 -0.05 -10.16 4.73
CA ALA A 34 1.35 -10.51 4.92
C ALA A 34 1.57 -11.58 5.99
N THR A 35 0.55 -11.89 6.80
CA THR A 35 0.61 -12.92 7.85
C THR A 35 1.18 -14.24 7.32
N ARG A 36 0.87 -14.62 6.07
CA ARG A 36 1.40 -15.84 5.45
C ARG A 36 2.92 -15.85 5.22
N LEU A 37 3.53 -14.68 5.10
CA LEU A 37 4.98 -14.50 4.95
C LEU A 37 5.71 -14.55 6.30
N TYR A 38 5.04 -14.10 7.37
CA TYR A 38 5.58 -14.05 8.74
C TYR A 38 5.24 -15.27 9.60
N ALA A 39 4.20 -16.04 9.24
CA ALA A 39 3.73 -17.14 10.06
C ALA A 39 4.79 -18.26 10.16
N ASP A 40 5.21 -18.55 11.38
CA ASP A 40 6.26 -19.55 11.68
C ASP A 40 5.89 -20.98 11.26
N LYS A 41 4.60 -21.25 11.01
CA LYS A 41 4.09 -22.60 10.72
C LYS A 41 4.02 -22.93 9.23
N CYS A 42 4.37 -22.01 8.34
CA CYS A 42 4.22 -22.20 6.89
C CYS A 42 5.56 -22.48 6.19
N ARG A 43 5.55 -23.38 5.19
CA ARG A 43 6.70 -23.62 4.29
C ARG A 43 7.14 -22.36 3.54
N SER A 44 6.25 -21.38 3.40
CA SER A 44 6.46 -20.10 2.71
C SER A 44 7.06 -18.99 3.60
N ARG A 45 7.53 -19.32 4.81
CA ARG A 45 8.08 -18.34 5.74
C ARG A 45 9.32 -17.66 5.16
N LEU A 46 9.29 -16.34 5.13
CA LEU A 46 10.44 -15.51 4.77
C LEU A 46 11.11 -14.97 6.04
N SER A 47 12.39 -14.59 5.95
CA SER A 47 12.98 -13.77 7.01
C SER A 47 12.25 -12.43 7.09
N ALA A 48 12.17 -11.85 8.29
CA ALA A 48 11.49 -10.58 8.52
C ALA A 48 11.98 -9.49 7.55
N GLU A 49 13.30 -9.39 7.36
CA GLU A 49 13.91 -8.45 6.41
C GLU A 49 13.38 -8.60 4.97
N ARG A 50 13.23 -9.84 4.49
CA ARG A 50 12.73 -10.11 3.12
C ARG A 50 11.23 -9.87 3.01
N ALA A 51 10.47 -10.20 4.04
CA ALA A 51 9.03 -9.92 4.09
C ALA A 51 8.75 -8.40 4.09
N GLU A 52 9.53 -7.61 4.83
CA GLU A 52 9.45 -6.15 4.83
C GLU A 52 9.76 -5.55 3.45
N GLN A 53 10.81 -6.03 2.78
CA GLN A 53 11.14 -5.59 1.42
C GLN A 53 10.00 -5.86 0.44
N ILE A 54 9.38 -7.04 0.51
CA ILE A 54 8.23 -7.39 -0.35
C ILE A 54 7.01 -6.50 -0.03
N LEU A 55 6.74 -6.22 1.24
CA LEU A 55 5.66 -5.31 1.63
C LEU A 55 5.88 -3.88 1.13
N LEU A 56 7.12 -3.39 1.19
CA LEU A 56 7.49 -2.09 0.66
C LEU A 56 7.27 -2.03 -0.85
N ILE A 57 7.69 -3.06 -1.58
CA ILE A 57 7.46 -3.17 -3.03
C ILE A 57 5.96 -3.22 -3.35
N LYS A 58 5.20 -4.09 -2.68
CA LYS A 58 3.74 -4.24 -2.88
C LYS A 58 2.98 -2.95 -2.62
N SER A 59 3.34 -2.20 -1.58
CA SER A 59 2.70 -0.91 -1.28
C SER A 59 3.10 0.19 -2.25
N SER A 60 4.34 0.19 -2.73
CA SER A 60 4.85 1.19 -3.68
C SER A 60 4.34 0.97 -5.10
N LEU A 61 4.14 -0.28 -5.54
CA LEU A 61 3.65 -0.62 -6.88
C LEU A 61 2.29 0.02 -7.21
N LYS A 62 1.43 0.21 -6.20
CA LYS A 62 0.13 0.89 -6.39
C LYS A 62 0.26 2.37 -6.76
N ASN A 63 1.35 3.00 -6.36
CA ASN A 63 1.60 4.43 -6.53
C ASN A 63 2.65 4.72 -7.62
N LEU A 64 3.41 3.71 -8.03
CA LEU A 64 4.37 3.80 -9.12
C LEU A 64 3.66 3.53 -10.45
N LYS A 65 3.46 4.58 -11.27
CA LYS A 65 3.15 4.40 -12.69
C LYS A 65 4.41 3.91 -13.41
N LEU A 66 4.65 2.60 -13.41
CA LEU A 66 5.66 1.97 -14.25
C LEU A 66 5.14 1.96 -15.70
N ALA A 67 5.56 2.96 -16.49
CA ALA A 67 5.37 3.04 -17.95
C ALA A 67 3.89 3.23 -18.41
N PRO A 68 3.63 3.54 -19.71
CA PRO A 68 2.27 3.83 -20.19
C PRO A 68 1.36 2.61 -20.01
N GLU A 69 0.09 2.90 -19.70
CA GLU A 69 -0.85 2.00 -19.04
C GLU A 69 -0.99 0.65 -19.76
N VAL A 70 -0.52 -0.41 -19.10
CA VAL A 70 -0.98 -1.77 -19.36
C VAL A 70 -2.03 -2.03 -18.28
N ASP A 71 -3.27 -2.23 -18.70
CA ASP A 71 -4.36 -2.65 -17.82
C ASP A 71 -4.04 -4.01 -17.21
N ILE A 72 -3.35 -4.01 -16.06
CA ILE A 72 -3.22 -5.19 -15.23
C ILE A 72 -4.44 -5.17 -14.31
N SER A 73 -5.55 -5.71 -14.83
CA SER A 73 -6.69 -6.10 -14.00
C SER A 73 -6.24 -7.23 -13.08
N ILE A 74 -5.71 -6.88 -11.91
CA ILE A 74 -5.64 -7.81 -10.79
C ILE A 74 -7.07 -7.91 -10.28
N SER A 75 -7.81 -8.86 -10.83
CA SER A 75 -9.04 -9.35 -10.25
C SER A 75 -8.72 -9.91 -8.87
N ASP A 76 -9.19 -9.23 -7.82
CA ASP A 76 -9.28 -9.76 -6.45
C ASP A 76 -10.36 -10.88 -6.41
N GLU A 77 -10.29 -11.84 -7.33
CA GLU A 77 -11.06 -13.08 -7.25
C GLU A 77 -10.20 -14.15 -6.60
N ASP A 78 -10.83 -14.86 -5.66
CA ASP A 78 -10.33 -16.00 -4.88
C ASP A 78 -9.64 -15.67 -3.55
N ASP A 79 -10.44 -15.54 -2.49
CA ASP A 79 -10.23 -16.27 -1.23
C ASP A 79 -11.54 -16.37 -0.39
N GLU A 80 -12.69 -16.58 -1.04
CA GLU A 80 -13.86 -17.22 -0.39
C GLU A 80 -13.89 -18.71 -0.77
N LYS A 81 -12.98 -19.50 -0.21
CA LYS A 81 -13.17 -20.96 -0.07
C LYS A 81 -12.67 -21.44 1.29
N GLN A 82 -13.59 -21.36 2.25
CA GLN A 82 -14.02 -22.47 3.10
C GLN A 82 -12.93 -23.32 3.80
N CYS A 83 -12.72 -23.03 5.07
CA CYS A 83 -12.78 -24.00 6.18
C CYS A 83 -13.32 -23.29 7.42
#